data_AF-A0A511RGM6-F1
#
_entry.id   AF-A0A511RGM6-F1
#
_cell.length_a   1.000
_cell.length_b   1.000
_cell.length_c   1.000
_cell.angle_alpha   90.00
_cell.angle_beta   90.00
_cell.angle_gamma   90.00
#
_symmetry.space_group_name_H-M   'P 1'
#
loop_
_entity.id
_entity.type
_entity.pdbx_description
1 polymer ?
#
loop_
_entity_poly.entity_id
_entity_poly.type
_entity_poly.pdbx_seq_one_letter_code
_entity_poly.pdbx_strand_id
1 'polypeptide(L)'
;MDAKEALIAFLDDPEALALSELAEALEAWPPAAALQKLAARAVFLEDERLDRLLEQACAEARHLLAGLESGSFVPPHEPGA
;
A
#
# COMPACT_ATOMS: atom_id res chain seq x y z
N MET A 1 14.19 6.48 3.49
CA MET A 1 13.02 6.14 4.32
C MET A 1 12.94 4.62 4.35
N ASP A 2 12.76 4.02 5.51
CA ASP A 2 12.52 2.57 5.59
C ASP A 2 11.08 2.24 5.12
N ALA A 3 10.87 1.04 4.59
CA ALA A 3 9.55 0.57 4.14
C ALA A 3 8.48 0.65 5.24
N LYS A 4 8.87 0.36 6.49
CA LYS A 4 7.99 0.47 7.65
C LYS A 4 7.65 1.93 7.96
N GLU A 5 8.63 2.84 7.88
CA GLU A 5 8.41 4.27 8.11
C GLU A 5 7.47 4.87 7.06
N ALA A 6 7.61 4.47 5.79
CA ALA A 6 6.73 4.92 4.72
C ALA A 6 5.27 4.48 4.96
N LEU A 7 5.06 3.22 5.37
CA LEU A 7 3.72 2.71 5.71
C LEU A 7 3.09 3.50 6.86
N ILE A 8 3.86 3.82 7.90
CA ILE A 8 3.36 4.60 9.05
C ILE A 8 3.02 6.03 8.62
N ALA A 9 3.88 6.68 7.84
CA ALA A 9 3.63 8.03 7.34
C ALA A 9 2.36 8.12 6.49
N PHE A 10 2.17 7.16 5.58
CA PHE A 10 0.94 7.09 4.77
C PHE A 10 -0.33 6.88 5.61
N LEU A 11 -0.25 6.12 6.70
CA LEU A 11 -1.40 5.90 7.57
C LEU A 11 -1.77 7.13 8.42
N ASP A 12 -0.82 8.04 8.65
CA ASP A 12 -1.04 9.29 9.39
C ASP A 12 -1.70 10.35 8.50
N ASP A 13 -1.29 10.44 7.22
CA ASP A 13 -1.83 11.38 6.24
C ASP A 13 -2.06 10.70 4.87
N PRO A 14 -3.19 10.00 4.68
CA PRO A 14 -3.46 9.24 3.46
C PRO A 14 -4.00 10.15 2.36
N GLU A 15 -3.12 10.57 1.46
CA GLU A 15 -3.47 11.28 0.23
C GLU A 15 -2.93 10.59 -1.03
N ALA A 16 -3.41 11.00 -2.20
CA ALA A 16 -3.01 10.41 -3.48
C ALA A 16 -1.50 10.53 -3.76
N LEU A 17 -0.90 11.66 -3.34
CA LEU A 17 0.53 11.89 -3.47
C LEU A 17 1.32 10.94 -2.57
N ALA A 18 0.94 10.86 -1.29
CA ALA A 18 1.52 9.93 -0.32
C ALA A 18 1.42 8.46 -0.75
N LEU A 19 0.34 8.08 -1.45
CA LEU A 19 0.18 6.73 -2.00
C LEU A 19 1.23 6.40 -3.08
N SER A 20 1.61 7.40 -3.88
CA SER A 20 2.61 7.25 -4.94
C SER A 20 4.02 7.16 -4.35
N GLU A 21 4.34 8.01 -3.37
CA GLU A 21 5.59 7.97 -2.62
C GLU A 21 5.74 6.65 -1.82
N LEU A 22 4.64 6.17 -1.23
CA LEU A 22 4.60 4.87 -0.55
C LEU A 22 4.93 3.74 -1.54
N ALA A 23 4.33 3.75 -2.73
CA ALA A 23 4.59 2.71 -3.73
C ALA A 23 6.07 2.67 -4.16
N GLU A 24 6.71 3.82 -4.31
CA GLU A 24 8.14 3.93 -4.62
C GLU A 24 9.01 3.42 -3.47
N ALA A 25 8.70 3.83 -2.23
CA ALA A 25 9.42 3.35 -1.04
C ALA A 25 9.35 1.82 -0.87
N LEU A 26 8.30 1.19 -1.40
CA LEU A 26 8.07 -0.25 -1.36
C LEU A 26 8.35 -0.94 -2.71
N GLU A 27 9.00 -0.28 -3.67
CA GLU A 27 9.18 -0.78 -5.04
C GLU A 27 9.85 -2.16 -5.08
N ALA A 28 10.93 -2.31 -4.32
CA ALA A 28 11.71 -3.54 -4.23
C ALA A 28 11.12 -4.60 -3.28
N TRP A 29 9.89 -4.40 -2.80
CA TRP A 29 9.25 -5.28 -1.82
C TRP A 29 8.04 -5.99 -2.45
N PRO A 30 8.18 -7.27 -2.88
CA PRO A 30 7.10 -8.01 -3.53
C PRO A 30 5.75 -8.01 -2.79
N PRO A 31 5.72 -8.08 -1.44
CA PRO A 31 4.54 -7.87 -0.62
C PRO A 31 3.70 -6.62 -0.93
N ALA A 32 4.32 -5.53 -1.37
CA ALA A 32 3.67 -4.26 -1.60
C ALA A 32 3.06 -4.12 -3.01
N ALA A 33 3.06 -5.18 -3.82
CA ALA A 33 2.50 -5.16 -5.18
C ALA A 33 1.01 -4.72 -5.22
N ALA A 34 0.24 -4.98 -4.16
CA ALA A 34 -1.13 -4.51 -4.04
C ALA A 34 -1.18 -2.97 -3.90
N LEU A 35 -0.34 -2.38 -3.04
CA LEU A 35 -0.25 -0.94 -2.85
C LEU A 35 0.24 -0.23 -4.12
N GLN A 36 1.21 -0.80 -4.84
CA GLN A 36 1.67 -0.26 -6.13
C GLN A 36 0.54 -0.18 -7.17
N LYS A 37 -0.32 -1.21 -7.23
CA LYS A 37 -1.49 -1.21 -8.12
C LYS A 37 -2.54 -0.17 -7.72
N LEU A 38 -2.73 0.07 -6.41
CA LEU A 38 -3.63 1.10 -5.92
C LEU A 38 -3.09 2.50 -6.26
N ALA A 39 -1.78 2.75 -6.06
CA ALA A 39 -1.11 3.98 -6.43
C ALA A 39 -1.27 4.33 -7.91
N ALA A 40 -1.02 3.36 -8.80
CA ALA A 40 -1.19 3.56 -10.25
C ALA A 40 -2.63 3.90 -10.64
N ARG A 41 -3.63 3.42 -9.89
CA ARG A 41 -5.04 3.74 -10.14
C ARG A 41 -5.43 5.11 -9.60
N ALA A 42 -4.88 5.54 -8.46
CA ALA A 42 -5.21 6.80 -7.80
C ALA A 42 -4.99 8.02 -8.71
N VAL A 43 -3.97 7.99 -9.58
CA VAL A 43 -3.65 9.05 -10.54
C VAL A 43 -4.81 9.37 -11.50
N PHE A 44 -5.74 8.44 -11.71
CA PHE A 44 -6.85 8.57 -12.65
C PHE A 44 -8.23 8.69 -11.98
N LEU A 45 -8.29 8.82 -10.65
CA LEU A 45 -9.55 8.88 -9.91
C LEU A 45 -9.85 10.29 -9.41
N GLU A 46 -11.14 10.55 -9.22
CA GLU A 46 -11.68 11.80 -8.68
C GLU A 46 -12.43 11.51 -7.38
N ASP A 47 -12.35 12.45 -6.43
CA ASP A 47 -13.05 12.56 -5.15
C ASP A 47 -13.54 11.22 -4.55
N GLU A 48 -14.82 10.86 -4.68
CA GLU A 48 -15.39 9.68 -4.02
C GLU A 48 -14.76 8.33 -4.42
N ARG A 49 -14.18 8.24 -5.61
CA ARG A 49 -13.47 7.03 -6.06
C ARG A 49 -12.07 6.99 -5.48
N LEU A 50 -11.44 8.16 -5.37
CA LEU A 50 -10.14 8.32 -4.74
C LEU A 50 -10.23 8.02 -3.25
N ASP A 51 -11.24 8.54 -2.55
CA ASP A 51 -11.47 8.29 -1.12
C ASP A 51 -11.59 6.79 -0.82
N ARG A 52 -12.44 6.08 -1.58
CA ARG A 52 -12.59 4.63 -1.45
C ARG A 52 -11.31 3.86 -1.74
N LEU A 53 -10.50 4.35 -2.67
CA LEU A 53 -9.22 3.74 -2.98
C LEU A 53 -8.18 3.97 -1.87
N LEU A 54 -8.16 5.18 -1.28
CA LEU A 54 -7.31 5.50 -0.14
C LEU A 54 -7.70 4.67 1.08
N GLU A 55 -9.00 4.50 1.37
CA GLU A 55 -9.47 3.58 2.42
C GLU A 55 -8.96 2.14 2.21
N GLN A 56 -9.04 1.65 0.96
CA GLN A 56 -8.54 0.32 0.61
C GLN A 56 -7.02 0.23 0.78
N ALA A 57 -6.28 1.26 0.38
CA ALA A 57 -4.84 1.32 0.56
C ALA A 57 -4.44 1.36 2.05
N CYS A 58 -5.17 2.11 2.89
CA CYS A 58 -4.92 2.13 4.33
C CYS A 58 -5.15 0.75 4.96
N ALA A 59 -6.19 0.04 4.54
CA ALA A 59 -6.45 -1.32 5.03
C ALA A 59 -5.30 -2.28 4.66
N GLU A 60 -4.83 -2.22 3.42
CA GLU A 60 -3.71 -3.03 2.94
C GLU A 60 -2.39 -2.66 3.65
N ALA A 61 -2.11 -1.37 3.83
CA ALA A 61 -0.94 -0.88 4.55
C ALA A 61 -0.92 -1.36 6.01
N ARG A 62 -2.06 -1.35 6.71
CA ARG A 62 -2.19 -1.90 8.07
C ARG A 62 -1.93 -3.41 8.10
N HIS A 63 -2.45 -4.15 7.11
CA HIS A 63 -2.23 -5.58 7.01
C HIS A 63 -0.74 -5.89 6.81
N LEU A 64 -0.07 -5.20 5.88
CA LEU A 64 1.37 -5.33 5.67
C LEU A 64 2.17 -5.02 6.93
N LEU A 65 1.83 -3.97 7.66
CA LEU A 65 2.49 -3.62 8.92
C LEU A 65 2.33 -4.73 9.98
N ALA A 66 1.12 -5.29 10.13
CA ALA A 66 0.87 -6.40 11.05
C ALA A 66 1.60 -7.70 10.64
N GLY A 67 1.71 -7.96 9.33
CA GLY A 67 2.49 -9.08 8.78
C GLY A 67 3.98 -8.95 9.09
N LEU A 68 4.53 -7.73 8.99
CA LEU A 68 5.91 -7.43 9.38
C LEU A 68 6.14 -7.67 10.89
N GLU A 69 5.23 -7.20 11.74
CA GLU A 69 5.37 -7.30 13.20
C GLU A 69 5.23 -8.73 13.72
N SER A 70 4.43 -9.56 13.04
CA SER A 70 4.28 -10.97 13.38
C SER A 70 5.38 -11.88 12.82
N GLY A 71 6.25 -11.37 11.94
CA GLY A 71 7.22 -12.16 11.19
C GLY A 71 6.59 -13.18 10.23
N SER A 72 5.27 -13.10 10.03
CA SER A 72 4.47 -14.02 9.24
C SER A 72 4.03 -13.32 7.96
N PHE A 73 4.96 -13.06 7.04
CA PHE A 73 4.59 -12.60 5.72
C PHE A 73 4.51 -13.77 4.75
N VAL A 74 3.29 -14.22 4.46
CA VAL A 74 3.01 -15.16 3.36
C VAL A 74 2.58 -14.31 2.17
N PRO A 75 3.38 -14.19 1.09
CA PRO A 75 2.93 -13.50 -0.11
C PRO A 75 1.62 -14.16 -0.59
N PRO A 76 0.65 -13.38 -1.11
CA PRO A 76 -0.57 -13.95 -1.65
C PRO A 76 -0.16 -14.96 -2.73
N HIS A 77 -0.44 -16.25 -2.47
CA HIS A 77 -0.26 -17.31 -3.44
C HIS A 77 -0.96 -16.89 -4.74
N GLU A 78 -0.21 -16.74 -5.83
CA GLU A 78 -0.81 -16.57 -7.15
C GLU A 78 -1.78 -17.75 -7.40
N PRO A 79 -3.05 -17.49 -7.77
CA PRO A 79 -3.94 -18.58 -8.14
C PRO A 79 -3.52 -19.11 -9.52
N GLY A 80 -2.89 -20.28 -9.53
CA GLY A 80 -2.92 -21.24 -10.64
C GLY A 80 -2.02 -20.94 -11.83
N ALA A 81 -1.04 -21.83 -12.03
CA ALA A 81 -0.38 -22.08 -13.30
C ALA A 81 -1.32 -22.70 -14.34
#